data_AF-A0A257DEV6-F1
#
_entry.id   AF-A0A257DEV6-F1
#
_cell.length_a   1.000
_cell.length_b   1.000
_cell.length_c   1.000
_cell.angle_alpha   90.00
_cell.angle_beta   90.00
_cell.angle_gamma   90.00
#
_symmetry.space_group_name_H-M   'P 1'
#
loop_
_entity.id
_entity.type
_entity.pdbx_description
1 polymer ?
#
loop_
_entity_poly.entity_id
_entity_poly.type
_entity_poly.pdbx_seq_one_letter_code
_entity_poly.pdbx_strand_id
1 'polypeptide(L)'
;MKSVRTWALTLMAVVVFLTSGYASAQSEDKNAQKAARRAQLQMQSLRQQVQEAQAAKAKVEADKAELDAQLAAQTQQAGRLDDALRKASGNLRASEVARNQMASSIAALERQLAEQKQRSDDALAQKARELEQYTRLRNEQQLQLQRQHDDQVAQVAACTAKNGRLIQLSAELLDRYRNKGLGEVLRQRDPVLGLADVELFNLVQDHRDRTDAERFVPSSPSAGAPTSVQAVPGRP
;
A
#
# COMPACT_ATOMS: atom_id res chain seq x y z
N MET A 1 175.84 -3.03 7.34
CA MET A 1 175.00 -3.17 6.12
C MET A 1 174.20 -4.46 6.21
N LYS A 2 172.91 -4.43 5.80
CA LYS A 2 171.94 -5.55 5.64
C LYS A 2 170.92 -5.78 6.77
N SER A 3 170.01 -4.81 7.03
CA SER A 3 168.74 -5.07 7.76
C SER A 3 167.54 -4.24 7.29
N VAL A 4 167.42 -3.90 6.00
CA VAL A 4 166.32 -3.05 5.48
C VAL A 4 165.46 -3.75 4.40
N ARG A 5 165.51 -5.09 4.28
CA ARG A 5 164.80 -5.83 3.19
C ARG A 5 163.68 -6.77 3.62
N THR A 6 163.16 -6.67 4.85
CA THR A 6 162.09 -7.57 5.34
C THR A 6 160.75 -6.89 5.66
N TRP A 7 160.63 -5.56 5.49
CA TRP A 7 159.42 -4.81 5.88
C TRP A 7 158.48 -4.42 4.73
N ALA A 8 158.72 -4.90 3.51
CA ALA A 8 157.91 -4.55 2.33
C ALA A 8 156.93 -5.64 1.87
N LEU A 9 156.94 -6.82 2.50
CA LEU A 9 156.16 -7.99 2.04
C LEU A 9 154.89 -8.27 2.86
N THR A 10 154.62 -7.53 3.93
CA THR A 10 153.43 -7.73 4.78
C THR A 10 152.27 -6.77 4.50
N LEU A 11 152.44 -5.77 3.64
CA LEU A 11 151.38 -4.80 3.28
C LEU A 11 150.57 -5.18 2.02
N MET A 12 150.93 -6.29 1.36
CA MET A 12 150.30 -6.77 0.11
C MET A 12 149.38 -7.98 0.36
N ALA A 13 148.75 -8.07 1.54
CA ALA A 13 147.80 -9.14 1.87
C ALA A 13 146.41 -8.63 2.33
N VAL A 14 146.21 -7.31 2.48
CA VAL A 14 144.96 -6.73 3.02
C VAL A 14 144.02 -6.19 1.93
N VAL A 15 144.47 -6.04 0.67
CA VAL A 15 143.65 -5.44 -0.39
C VAL A 15 142.80 -6.46 -1.18
N VAL A 16 143.02 -7.76 -1.01
CA VAL A 16 142.31 -8.80 -1.79
C VAL A 16 141.01 -9.30 -1.11
N PHE A 17 140.73 -8.90 0.14
CA PHE A 17 139.53 -9.36 0.86
C PHE A 17 138.29 -8.45 0.77
N LEU A 18 138.34 -7.29 0.08
CA LEU A 18 137.25 -6.31 0.05
C LEU A 18 136.33 -6.35 -1.20
N THR A 19 136.51 -7.26 -2.15
CA THR A 19 135.76 -7.24 -3.43
C THR A 19 134.77 -8.38 -3.65
N SER A 20 134.53 -9.28 -2.69
CA SER A 20 133.56 -10.39 -2.83
C SER A 20 132.15 -10.12 -2.29
N GLY A 21 131.78 -8.86 -2.01
CA GLY A 21 130.48 -8.52 -1.41
C GLY A 21 129.35 -8.08 -2.37
N TYR A 22 129.59 -7.95 -3.67
CA TYR A 22 128.64 -7.25 -4.58
C TYR A 22 127.65 -8.15 -5.34
N ALA A 23 127.60 -9.46 -5.06
CA ALA A 23 126.79 -10.40 -5.87
C ALA A 23 125.46 -10.87 -5.22
N SER A 24 125.19 -10.57 -3.94
CA SER A 24 123.97 -11.04 -3.26
C SER A 24 122.78 -10.06 -3.34
N ALA A 25 123.00 -8.77 -3.64
CA ALA A 25 121.94 -7.76 -3.65
C ALA A 25 120.94 -7.86 -4.82
N GLN A 26 121.28 -8.55 -5.92
CA GLN A 26 120.40 -8.66 -7.10
C GLN A 26 119.37 -9.80 -7.03
N SER A 27 119.50 -10.72 -6.05
CA SER A 27 118.62 -11.89 -5.91
C SER A 27 117.47 -11.65 -4.91
N GLU A 28 117.69 -10.83 -3.88
CA GLU A 28 116.64 -10.39 -2.96
C GLU A 28 115.64 -9.45 -3.65
N ASP A 29 116.09 -8.63 -4.60
CA ASP A 29 115.24 -7.69 -5.34
C ASP A 29 114.19 -8.41 -6.23
N LYS A 30 114.55 -9.55 -6.84
CA LYS A 30 113.63 -10.37 -7.64
C LYS A 30 112.61 -11.14 -6.80
N ASN A 31 112.98 -11.57 -5.58
CA ASN A 31 112.07 -12.21 -4.63
C ASN A 31 111.15 -11.19 -3.96
N ALA A 32 111.65 -9.99 -3.65
CA ALA A 32 110.86 -8.85 -3.19
C ALA A 32 109.85 -8.41 -4.26
N GLN A 33 110.25 -8.38 -5.55
CA GLN A 33 109.32 -8.11 -6.66
C GLN A 33 108.22 -9.17 -6.82
N LYS A 34 108.54 -10.46 -6.66
CA LYS A 34 107.54 -11.55 -6.72
C LYS A 34 106.59 -11.52 -5.51
N ALA A 35 107.09 -11.20 -4.33
CA ALA A 35 106.27 -11.00 -3.12
C ALA A 35 105.36 -9.77 -3.28
N ALA A 36 105.87 -8.67 -3.81
CA ALA A 36 105.09 -7.47 -4.11
C ALA A 36 104.01 -7.74 -5.18
N ARG A 37 104.30 -8.54 -6.21
CA ARG A 37 103.32 -8.91 -7.25
C ARG A 37 102.21 -9.82 -6.73
N ARG A 38 102.51 -10.77 -5.82
CA ARG A 38 101.49 -11.58 -5.13
C ARG A 38 100.64 -10.74 -4.17
N ALA A 39 101.27 -9.81 -3.44
CA ALA A 39 100.56 -8.86 -2.59
C ALA A 39 99.63 -7.95 -3.40
N GLN A 40 100.07 -7.46 -4.57
CA GLN A 40 99.23 -6.70 -5.49
C GLN A 40 98.05 -7.50 -6.01
N LEU A 41 98.24 -8.76 -6.43
CA LEU A 41 97.16 -9.64 -6.88
C LEU A 41 96.15 -9.93 -5.77
N GLN A 42 96.62 -10.17 -4.53
CA GLN A 42 95.75 -10.31 -3.37
C GLN A 42 94.96 -9.02 -3.10
N MET A 43 95.60 -7.85 -3.14
CA MET A 43 94.93 -6.55 -2.99
C MET A 43 93.89 -6.31 -4.09
N GLN A 44 94.17 -6.75 -5.32
CA GLN A 44 93.26 -6.63 -6.45
C GLN A 44 92.04 -7.54 -6.28
N SER A 45 92.24 -8.80 -5.88
CA SER A 45 91.15 -9.74 -5.56
C SER A 45 90.30 -9.29 -4.37
N LEU A 46 90.91 -8.72 -3.34
CA LEU A 46 90.21 -8.20 -2.17
C LEU A 46 89.41 -6.94 -2.51
N ARG A 47 89.95 -6.06 -3.37
CA ARG A 47 89.20 -4.92 -3.93
C ARG A 47 87.99 -5.38 -4.73
N GLN A 48 88.15 -6.42 -5.54
CA GLN A 48 87.06 -7.01 -6.32
C GLN A 48 85.98 -7.60 -5.40
N GLN A 49 86.38 -8.33 -4.36
CA GLN A 49 85.46 -8.90 -3.37
C GLN A 49 84.74 -7.83 -2.54
N VAL A 50 85.41 -6.71 -2.21
CA VAL A 50 84.77 -5.56 -1.55
C VAL A 50 83.77 -4.88 -2.48
N GLN A 51 84.08 -4.73 -3.77
CA GLN A 51 83.15 -4.17 -4.76
C GLN A 51 81.93 -5.06 -4.96
N GLU A 52 82.11 -6.39 -5.07
CA GLU A 52 81.00 -7.35 -5.17
C GLU A 52 80.14 -7.36 -3.90
N ALA A 53 80.76 -7.31 -2.71
CA ALA A 53 80.04 -7.23 -1.45
C ALA A 53 79.29 -5.89 -1.29
N GLN A 54 79.86 -4.77 -1.75
CA GLN A 54 79.17 -3.48 -1.79
C GLN A 54 77.99 -3.50 -2.77
N ALA A 55 78.16 -4.07 -3.96
CA ALA A 55 77.08 -4.22 -4.93
C ALA A 55 75.96 -5.14 -4.42
N ALA A 56 76.31 -6.25 -3.75
CA ALA A 56 75.34 -7.14 -3.14
C ALA A 56 74.57 -6.48 -1.98
N LYS A 57 75.26 -5.69 -1.14
CA LYS A 57 74.61 -4.89 -0.09
C LYS A 57 73.65 -3.85 -0.67
N ALA A 58 74.10 -3.11 -1.69
CA ALA A 58 73.26 -2.12 -2.37
C ALA A 58 72.02 -2.78 -3.00
N LYS A 59 72.16 -3.98 -3.57
CA LYS A 59 71.04 -4.73 -4.13
C LYS A 59 70.06 -5.19 -3.04
N VAL A 60 70.54 -5.74 -1.92
CA VAL A 60 69.68 -6.14 -0.80
C VAL A 60 68.98 -4.95 -0.15
N GLU A 61 69.65 -3.80 -0.05
CA GLU A 61 69.04 -2.56 0.44
C GLU A 61 67.96 -2.05 -0.51
N ALA A 62 68.19 -2.14 -1.83
CA ALA A 62 67.18 -1.82 -2.84
C ALA A 62 65.98 -2.77 -2.77
N ASP A 63 66.22 -4.09 -2.69
CA ASP A 63 65.18 -5.12 -2.60
C ASP A 63 64.35 -4.96 -1.30
N LYS A 64 64.99 -4.60 -0.19
CA LYS A 64 64.29 -4.29 1.07
C LYS A 64 63.41 -3.04 0.94
N ALA A 65 63.94 -1.97 0.37
CA ALA A 65 63.16 -0.75 0.14
C ALA A 65 61.96 -1.00 -0.77
N GLU A 66 62.11 -1.85 -1.79
CA GLU A 66 61.02 -2.24 -2.68
C GLU A 66 59.99 -3.14 -1.99
N LEU A 67 60.42 -4.12 -1.20
CA LEU A 67 59.53 -4.95 -0.39
C LEU A 67 58.77 -4.14 0.66
N ASP A 68 59.42 -3.19 1.35
CA ASP A 68 58.77 -2.30 2.30
C ASP A 68 57.74 -1.40 1.60
N ALA A 69 58.06 -0.90 0.41
CA ALA A 69 57.11 -0.14 -0.41
C ALA A 69 55.90 -0.99 -0.84
N GLN A 70 56.12 -2.24 -1.24
CA GLN A 70 55.04 -3.17 -1.59
C GLN A 70 54.18 -3.53 -0.38
N LEU A 71 54.78 -3.75 0.79
CA LEU A 71 54.07 -4.07 2.03
C LEU A 71 53.22 -2.89 2.51
N ALA A 72 53.76 -1.66 2.41
CA ALA A 72 53.01 -0.43 2.68
C ALA A 72 51.84 -0.27 1.70
N ALA A 73 52.05 -0.51 0.41
CA ALA A 73 51.00 -0.45 -0.61
C ALA A 73 49.90 -1.50 -0.37
N GLN A 74 50.26 -2.75 -0.07
CA GLN A 74 49.30 -3.80 0.26
C GLN A 74 48.53 -3.50 1.55
N THR A 75 49.19 -2.98 2.58
CA THR A 75 48.52 -2.58 3.83
C THR A 75 47.52 -1.47 3.59
N GLN A 76 47.86 -0.49 2.74
CA GLN A 76 46.95 0.58 2.36
C GLN A 76 45.76 0.04 1.53
N GLN A 77 45.99 -0.90 0.61
CA GLN A 77 44.92 -1.54 -0.16
C GLN A 77 43.99 -2.38 0.74
N ALA A 78 44.56 -3.15 1.67
CA ALA A 78 43.79 -3.93 2.64
C ALA A 78 42.91 -3.03 3.52
N GLY A 79 43.44 -1.90 3.99
CA GLY A 79 42.65 -0.90 4.73
C GLY A 79 41.50 -0.33 3.91
N ARG A 80 41.75 0.05 2.64
CA ARG A 80 40.70 0.55 1.74
C ARG A 80 39.63 -0.51 1.45
N LEU A 81 40.03 -1.77 1.28
CA LEU A 81 39.11 -2.89 1.06
C LEU A 81 38.28 -3.18 2.30
N ASP A 82 38.86 -3.14 3.50
CA ASP A 82 38.12 -3.31 4.76
C ASP A 82 37.10 -2.18 4.96
N ASP A 83 37.49 -0.93 4.71
CA ASP A 83 36.57 0.22 4.74
C ASP A 83 35.44 0.09 3.71
N ALA A 84 35.75 -0.37 2.50
CA ALA A 84 34.75 -0.62 1.46
C ALA A 84 33.80 -1.76 1.86
N LEU A 85 34.31 -2.84 2.46
CA LEU A 85 33.50 -3.97 2.95
C LEU A 85 32.58 -3.53 4.10
N ARG A 86 33.07 -2.72 5.04
CA ARG A 86 32.26 -2.16 6.13
C ARG A 86 31.15 -1.27 5.59
N LYS A 87 31.43 -0.41 4.61
CA LYS A 87 30.40 0.42 3.96
C LYS A 87 29.39 -0.42 3.19
N ALA A 88 29.86 -1.40 2.41
CA ALA A 88 28.99 -2.28 1.63
C ALA A 88 28.06 -3.11 2.52
N SER A 89 28.59 -3.68 3.60
CA SER A 89 27.79 -4.42 4.59
C SER A 89 26.81 -3.53 5.35
N GLY A 90 27.19 -2.30 5.69
CA GLY A 90 26.29 -1.29 6.25
C GLY A 90 25.13 -0.96 5.30
N ASN A 91 25.43 -0.72 4.02
CA ASN A 91 24.44 -0.43 2.99
C ASN A 91 23.51 -1.63 2.74
N LEU A 92 24.03 -2.85 2.74
CA LEU A 92 23.22 -4.06 2.58
C LEU A 92 22.20 -4.20 3.71
N ARG A 93 22.65 -4.05 4.97
CA ARG A 93 21.75 -4.07 6.14
C ARG A 93 20.71 -2.96 6.09
N ALA A 94 21.10 -1.75 5.71
CA ALA A 94 20.16 -0.64 5.55
C ALA A 94 19.12 -0.94 4.45
N SER A 95 19.54 -1.54 3.34
CA SER A 95 18.65 -1.95 2.25
C SER A 95 17.69 -3.06 2.67
N GLU A 96 18.16 -4.05 3.44
CA GLU A 96 17.32 -5.12 3.99
C GLU A 96 16.26 -4.56 4.95
N VAL A 97 16.64 -3.65 5.86
CA VAL A 97 15.69 -2.97 6.75
C VAL A 97 14.66 -2.17 5.95
N ALA A 98 15.09 -1.41 4.95
CA ALA A 98 14.19 -0.65 4.08
C ALA A 98 13.23 -1.57 3.31
N ARG A 99 13.73 -2.71 2.78
CA ARG A 99 12.89 -3.71 2.10
C ARG A 99 11.86 -4.31 3.05
N ASN A 100 12.25 -4.67 4.26
CA ASN A 100 11.33 -5.24 5.25
C ASN A 100 10.27 -4.22 5.67
N GLN A 101 10.64 -2.95 5.84
CA GLN A 101 9.69 -1.87 6.11
C GLN A 101 8.70 -1.71 4.96
N MET A 102 9.18 -1.67 3.71
CA MET A 102 8.31 -1.57 2.53
C MET A 102 7.41 -2.81 2.37
N ALA A 103 7.91 -4.01 2.62
CA ALA A 103 7.09 -5.22 2.60
C ALA A 103 5.99 -5.16 3.67
N SER A 104 6.31 -4.67 4.87
CA SER A 104 5.33 -4.52 5.94
C SER A 104 4.29 -3.42 5.63
N SER A 105 4.68 -2.32 4.99
CA SER A 105 3.75 -1.25 4.61
C SER A 105 2.83 -1.70 3.48
N ILE A 106 3.35 -2.43 2.48
CA ILE A 106 2.54 -3.05 1.42
C ILE A 106 1.51 -4.00 2.04
N ALA A 107 1.93 -4.91 2.91
CA ALA A 107 1.00 -5.84 3.57
C ALA A 107 -0.06 -5.12 4.43
N ALA A 108 0.30 -4.02 5.09
CA ALA A 108 -0.64 -3.20 5.85
C ALA A 108 -1.65 -2.50 4.93
N LEU A 109 -1.19 -1.91 3.82
CA LEU A 109 -2.03 -1.25 2.83
C LEU A 109 -2.97 -2.23 2.13
N GLU A 110 -2.50 -3.43 1.80
CA GLU A 110 -3.34 -4.50 1.23
C GLU A 110 -4.47 -4.90 2.19
N ARG A 111 -4.18 -5.04 3.49
CA ARG A 111 -5.21 -5.28 4.51
C ARG A 111 -6.20 -4.14 4.60
N GLN A 112 -5.72 -2.90 4.64
CA GLN A 112 -6.60 -1.73 4.68
C GLN A 112 -7.50 -1.65 3.44
N LEU A 113 -6.96 -1.96 2.26
CA LEU A 113 -7.73 -1.97 1.01
C LEU A 113 -8.78 -3.09 1.04
N ALA A 114 -8.43 -4.28 1.52
CA ALA A 114 -9.36 -5.39 1.65
C ALA A 114 -10.50 -5.07 2.63
N GLU A 115 -10.15 -4.53 3.81
CA GLU A 115 -11.14 -4.09 4.79
C GLU A 115 -12.04 -2.97 4.26
N GLN A 116 -11.48 -1.99 3.54
CA GLN A 116 -12.24 -0.90 2.96
C GLN A 116 -13.22 -1.41 1.90
N LYS A 117 -12.77 -2.31 1.01
CA LYS A 117 -13.63 -2.95 0.01
C LYS A 117 -14.77 -3.73 0.66
N GLN A 118 -14.45 -4.54 1.67
CA GLN A 118 -15.46 -5.30 2.39
C GLN A 118 -16.48 -4.38 3.07
N ARG A 119 -16.02 -3.31 3.74
CA ARG A 119 -16.92 -2.30 4.35
C ARG A 119 -17.79 -1.59 3.31
N SER A 120 -17.24 -1.26 2.14
CA SER A 120 -18.03 -0.65 1.07
C SER A 120 -19.07 -1.61 0.51
N ASP A 121 -18.71 -2.88 0.31
CA ASP A 121 -19.62 -3.89 -0.20
C ASP A 121 -20.74 -4.18 0.80
N ASP A 122 -20.41 -4.28 2.10
CA ASP A 122 -21.39 -4.44 3.17
C ASP A 122 -22.35 -3.24 3.26
N ALA A 123 -21.82 -2.01 3.15
CA ALA A 123 -22.63 -0.79 3.16
C ALA A 123 -23.55 -0.72 1.93
N LEU A 124 -23.05 -1.08 0.74
CA LEU A 124 -23.87 -1.16 -0.47
C LEU A 124 -24.98 -2.22 -0.33
N ALA A 125 -24.65 -3.39 0.20
CA ALA A 125 -25.62 -4.46 0.44
C ALA A 125 -26.68 -4.07 1.49
N GLN A 126 -26.30 -3.32 2.53
CA GLN A 126 -27.26 -2.75 3.49
C GLN A 126 -28.17 -1.73 2.81
N LYS A 127 -27.62 -0.79 2.04
CA LYS A 127 -28.41 0.23 1.33
C LYS A 127 -29.34 -0.37 0.28
N ALA A 128 -28.91 -1.40 -0.43
CA ALA A 128 -29.76 -2.14 -1.36
C ALA A 128 -30.97 -2.77 -0.63
N ARG A 129 -30.74 -3.42 0.51
CA ARG A 129 -31.81 -4.00 1.34
C ARG A 129 -32.77 -2.95 1.88
N GLU A 130 -32.26 -1.81 2.37
CA GLU A 130 -33.08 -0.69 2.82
C GLU A 130 -33.95 -0.13 1.69
N LEU A 131 -33.39 0.04 0.48
CA LEU A 131 -34.12 0.54 -0.69
C LEU A 131 -35.20 -0.44 -1.15
N GLU A 132 -34.94 -1.74 -1.12
CA GLU A 132 -35.94 -2.76 -1.43
C GLU A 132 -37.10 -2.72 -0.43
N GLN A 133 -36.80 -2.63 0.87
CA GLN A 133 -37.81 -2.52 1.92
C GLN A 133 -38.64 -1.25 1.77
N TYR A 134 -37.99 -0.11 1.54
CA TYR A 134 -38.66 1.17 1.32
C TYR A 134 -39.57 1.12 0.09
N THR A 135 -39.10 0.52 -1.00
CA THR A 135 -39.87 0.37 -2.24
C THR A 135 -41.09 -0.52 -2.04
N ARG A 136 -40.95 -1.64 -1.31
CA ARG A 136 -42.07 -2.51 -0.95
C ARG A 136 -43.11 -1.77 -0.14
N LEU A 137 -42.69 -1.07 0.92
CA LEU A 137 -43.58 -0.29 1.77
C LEU A 137 -44.30 0.80 0.97
N ARG A 138 -43.58 1.51 0.10
CA ARG A 138 -44.16 2.55 -0.77
C ARG A 138 -45.19 1.97 -1.73
N ASN A 139 -44.91 0.81 -2.33
CA ASN A 139 -45.86 0.15 -3.23
C ASN A 139 -47.11 -0.33 -2.50
N GLU A 140 -46.96 -0.87 -1.29
CA GLU A 140 -48.10 -1.28 -0.45
C GLU A 140 -48.97 -0.08 -0.06
N GLN A 141 -48.35 1.03 0.37
CA GLN A 141 -49.06 2.27 0.68
C GLN A 141 -49.78 2.84 -0.56
N GLN A 142 -49.11 2.85 -1.71
CA GLN A 142 -49.70 3.32 -2.96
C GLN A 142 -50.92 2.48 -3.36
N LEU A 143 -50.82 1.15 -3.22
CA LEU A 143 -51.93 0.24 -3.50
C LEU A 143 -53.10 0.43 -2.51
N GLN A 144 -52.81 0.67 -1.23
CA GLN A 144 -53.85 0.97 -0.24
C GLN A 144 -54.56 2.29 -0.54
N LEU A 145 -53.81 3.36 -0.85
CA LEU A 145 -54.39 4.64 -1.24
C LEU A 145 -55.24 4.51 -2.51
N GLN A 146 -54.77 3.73 -3.49
CA GLN A 146 -55.51 3.51 -4.72
C GLN A 146 -56.83 2.78 -4.45
N ARG A 147 -56.84 1.74 -3.60
CA ARG A 147 -58.09 1.07 -3.19
C ARG A 147 -59.03 2.03 -2.45
N GLN A 148 -58.52 2.79 -1.50
CA GLN A 148 -59.33 3.79 -0.76
C GLN A 148 -59.91 4.85 -1.69
N HIS A 149 -59.16 5.25 -2.72
CA HIS A 149 -59.63 6.18 -3.73
C HIS A 149 -60.72 5.53 -4.59
N ASP A 150 -60.51 4.32 -5.08
CA ASP A 150 -61.49 3.59 -5.90
C ASP A 150 -62.79 3.31 -5.13
N ASP A 151 -62.69 2.94 -3.84
CA ASP A 151 -63.83 2.76 -2.95
C ASP A 151 -64.61 4.07 -2.75
N GLN A 152 -63.91 5.20 -2.56
CA GLN A 152 -64.54 6.51 -2.44
C GLN A 152 -65.23 6.92 -3.75
N VAL A 153 -64.59 6.70 -4.90
CA VAL A 153 -65.17 6.97 -6.21
C VAL A 153 -66.43 6.13 -6.43
N ALA A 154 -66.40 4.84 -6.07
CA ALA A 154 -67.55 3.95 -6.16
C ALA A 154 -68.70 4.41 -5.24
N GLN A 155 -68.40 4.84 -4.00
CA GLN A 155 -69.40 5.37 -3.07
C GLN A 155 -70.04 6.65 -3.59
N VAL A 156 -69.23 7.59 -4.12
CA VAL A 156 -69.74 8.83 -4.71
C VAL A 156 -70.61 8.52 -5.93
N ALA A 157 -70.17 7.63 -6.83
CA ALA A 157 -70.95 7.22 -8.00
C ALA A 157 -72.29 6.58 -7.61
N ALA A 158 -72.30 5.70 -6.61
CA ALA A 158 -73.52 5.08 -6.09
C ALA A 158 -74.45 6.12 -5.45
N CYS A 159 -73.91 7.07 -4.68
CA CYS A 159 -74.66 8.17 -4.08
C CYS A 159 -75.29 9.05 -5.17
N THR A 160 -74.53 9.45 -6.19
CA THR A 160 -75.04 10.23 -7.32
C THR A 160 -76.15 9.49 -8.08
N ALA A 161 -75.99 8.19 -8.34
CA ALA A 161 -77.00 7.38 -9.01
C ALA A 161 -78.30 7.27 -8.19
N LYS A 162 -78.19 6.99 -6.89
CA LYS A 162 -79.33 6.92 -5.96
C LYS A 162 -80.05 8.26 -5.82
N ASN A 163 -79.31 9.36 -5.69
CA ASN A 163 -79.88 10.71 -5.66
C ASN A 163 -80.63 11.01 -6.96
N GLY A 164 -80.10 10.61 -8.12
CA GLY A 164 -80.80 10.73 -9.40
C GLY A 164 -82.12 9.96 -9.43
N ARG A 165 -82.15 8.72 -8.93
CA ARG A 165 -83.39 7.91 -8.83
C ARG A 165 -84.40 8.50 -7.85
N LEU A 166 -83.97 9.04 -6.72
CA LEU A 166 -84.85 9.73 -5.76
C LEU A 166 -85.48 10.99 -6.38
N ILE A 167 -84.72 11.75 -7.18
CA ILE A 167 -85.25 12.90 -7.92
C ILE A 167 -86.29 12.43 -8.95
N GLN A 168 -86.03 11.35 -9.68
CA GLN A 168 -87.00 10.78 -10.63
C GLN A 168 -88.28 10.29 -9.94
N LEU A 169 -88.16 9.55 -8.83
CA LEU A 169 -89.30 9.07 -8.03
C LEU A 169 -90.13 10.25 -7.48
N SER A 170 -89.49 11.31 -7.01
CA SER A 170 -90.19 12.50 -6.52
C SER A 170 -90.87 13.28 -7.66
N ALA A 171 -90.25 13.37 -8.84
CA ALA A 171 -90.88 13.95 -10.03
C ALA A 171 -92.09 13.12 -10.51
N GLU A 172 -92.00 11.79 -10.51
CA GLU A 172 -93.12 10.90 -10.84
C GLU A 172 -94.28 11.07 -9.85
N LEU A 173 -93.98 11.15 -8.55
CA LEU A 173 -95.01 11.36 -7.52
C LEU A 173 -95.72 12.71 -7.69
N LEU A 174 -94.96 13.78 -7.99
CA LEU A 174 -95.52 15.10 -8.27
C LEU A 174 -96.37 15.10 -9.55
N ASP A 175 -95.95 14.41 -10.61
CA ASP A 175 -96.72 14.31 -11.84
C ASP A 175 -98.01 13.50 -11.66
N ARG A 176 -97.96 12.37 -10.94
CA ARG A 176 -99.15 11.59 -10.56
C ARG A 176 -100.11 12.41 -9.70
N TYR A 177 -99.61 13.20 -8.74
CA TYR A 177 -100.45 14.08 -7.94
C TYR A 177 -101.10 15.19 -8.79
N ARG A 178 -100.35 15.77 -9.75
CA ARG A 178 -100.86 16.78 -10.67
C ARG A 178 -101.92 16.23 -11.64
N ASN A 179 -101.75 14.98 -12.07
CA ASN A 179 -102.64 14.31 -13.02
C ASN A 179 -103.84 13.60 -12.35
N LYS A 180 -103.91 13.57 -11.01
CA LYS A 180 -105.12 13.13 -10.27
C LYS A 180 -106.28 14.07 -10.58
N GLY A 181 -107.11 13.66 -11.53
CA GLY A 181 -108.31 14.40 -11.93
C GLY A 181 -109.47 14.25 -10.94
N LEU A 182 -110.41 15.20 -10.97
CA LEU A 182 -111.62 15.22 -10.13
C LEU A 182 -112.43 13.91 -10.18
N GLY A 183 -112.34 13.13 -11.28
CA GLY A 183 -112.99 11.83 -11.43
C GLY A 183 -112.37 10.70 -10.58
N GLU A 184 -111.06 10.70 -10.33
CA GLU A 184 -110.41 9.74 -9.42
C GLU A 184 -110.72 10.06 -7.95
N VAL A 185 -110.79 11.35 -7.60
CA VAL A 185 -111.19 11.79 -6.25
C VAL A 185 -112.63 11.36 -5.91
N LEU A 186 -113.52 11.35 -6.92
CA LEU A 186 -114.89 10.88 -6.74
C LEU A 186 -114.98 9.36 -6.55
N ARG A 187 -114.18 8.58 -7.30
CA ARG A 187 -114.05 7.11 -7.14
C ARG A 187 -113.39 6.69 -5.83
N GLN A 188 -112.49 7.53 -5.30
CA GLN A 188 -111.81 7.26 -4.04
C GLN A 188 -112.71 7.47 -2.80
N ARG A 189 -113.84 8.20 -2.94
CA ARG A 189 -114.83 8.43 -1.87
C ARG A 189 -115.96 7.39 -1.83
N ASP A 190 -115.79 6.21 -2.43
CA ASP A 190 -116.84 5.19 -2.49
C ASP A 190 -116.97 4.45 -1.13
N PRO A 191 -118.01 4.72 -0.31
CA PRO A 191 -118.05 4.32 1.09
C PRO A 191 -118.48 2.86 1.33
N VAL A 192 -118.78 2.10 0.26
CA VAL A 192 -119.41 0.78 0.37
C VAL A 192 -118.45 -0.39 0.16
N LEU A 193 -117.34 -0.20 -0.58
CA LEU A 193 -116.46 -1.32 -0.97
C LEU A 193 -115.02 -1.23 -0.42
N GLY A 194 -114.53 -0.08 0.06
CA GLY A 194 -113.22 0.05 0.72
C GLY A 194 -111.97 -0.33 -0.11
N LEU A 195 -112.14 -0.79 -1.35
CA LEU A 195 -111.07 -1.25 -2.23
C LEU A 195 -110.08 -0.13 -2.57
N ALA A 196 -110.58 1.11 -2.72
CA ALA A 196 -109.75 2.28 -3.02
C ALA A 196 -108.79 2.67 -1.88
N ASP A 197 -109.16 2.42 -0.62
CA ASP A 197 -108.30 2.68 0.53
C ASP A 197 -107.16 1.66 0.63
N VAL A 198 -107.43 0.40 0.29
CA VAL A 198 -106.40 -0.67 0.23
C VAL A 198 -105.43 -0.42 -0.92
N GLU A 199 -105.93 -0.02 -2.10
CA GLU A 199 -105.09 0.36 -3.24
C GLU A 199 -104.20 1.57 -2.93
N LEU A 200 -104.73 2.58 -2.23
CA LEU A 200 -103.94 3.72 -1.79
C LEU A 200 -102.87 3.30 -0.77
N PHE A 201 -103.23 2.45 0.20
CA PHE A 201 -102.29 1.96 1.20
C PHE A 201 -101.15 1.16 0.55
N ASN A 202 -101.47 0.27 -0.39
CA ASN A 202 -100.48 -0.49 -1.16
C ASN A 202 -99.57 0.42 -1.98
N LEU A 203 -100.13 1.47 -2.60
CA LEU A 203 -99.34 2.46 -3.36
C LEU A 203 -98.39 3.25 -2.45
N VAL A 204 -98.86 3.68 -1.28
CA VAL A 204 -98.03 4.39 -0.29
C VAL A 204 -96.93 3.47 0.26
N GLN A 205 -97.24 2.21 0.53
CA GLN A 205 -96.25 1.22 0.95
C GLN A 205 -95.20 0.99 -0.14
N ASP A 206 -95.61 0.73 -1.38
CA ASP A 206 -94.69 0.52 -2.50
C ASP A 206 -93.78 1.74 -2.73
N HIS A 207 -94.30 2.97 -2.62
CA HIS A 207 -93.46 4.17 -2.70
C HIS A 207 -92.51 4.35 -1.51
N ARG A 208 -92.93 3.99 -0.28
CA ARG A 208 -92.05 3.99 0.88
C ARG A 208 -90.95 2.94 0.71
N ASP A 209 -91.30 1.73 0.30
CA ASP A 209 -90.35 0.65 0.05
C ASP A 209 -89.33 1.02 -1.03
N ARG A 210 -89.77 1.66 -2.13
CA ARG A 210 -88.86 2.17 -3.19
C ARG A 210 -87.96 3.29 -2.69
N THR A 211 -88.48 4.21 -1.87
CA THR A 211 -87.70 5.33 -1.31
C THR A 211 -86.66 4.81 -0.31
N ASP A 212 -87.05 3.86 0.53
CA ASP A 212 -86.18 3.22 1.51
C ASP A 212 -85.12 2.33 0.85
N ALA A 213 -85.45 1.64 -0.25
CA ALA A 213 -84.48 0.88 -1.04
C ALA A 213 -83.41 1.76 -1.70
N GLU A 214 -83.79 2.94 -2.18
CA GLU A 214 -82.87 3.89 -2.82
C GLU A 214 -82.16 4.82 -1.82
N ARG A 215 -82.50 4.75 -0.52
CA ARG A 215 -81.78 5.49 0.51
C ARG A 215 -80.31 5.04 0.54
N PHE A 216 -79.40 5.99 0.51
CA PHE A 216 -77.97 5.70 0.69
C PHE A 216 -77.67 5.55 2.18
N VAL A 217 -77.10 4.42 2.57
CA VAL A 217 -76.57 4.18 3.92
C VAL A 217 -75.05 4.06 3.75
N PRO A 218 -74.25 4.99 4.29
CA PRO A 218 -72.79 4.86 4.22
C PRO A 218 -72.37 3.58 4.95
N SER A 219 -71.55 2.76 4.31
CA SER A 219 -70.91 1.64 4.99
C SER A 219 -70.02 2.21 6.09
N SER A 220 -70.34 1.90 7.35
CA SER A 220 -69.55 2.33 8.50
C SER A 220 -68.09 1.87 8.32
N PRO A 221 -67.08 2.74 8.54
CA PRO A 221 -65.69 2.33 8.43
C PRO A 221 -65.42 1.25 9.48
N SER A 222 -64.99 0.08 9.01
CA SER A 222 -64.50 -0.99 9.88
C SER A 222 -63.36 -0.43 10.73
N ALA A 223 -63.55 -0.48 12.05
CA ALA A 223 -62.53 -0.16 13.04
C ALA A 223 -61.33 -1.08 12.84
N GLY A 224 -60.22 -0.50 12.37
CA GLY A 224 -59.02 -1.23 12.02
C GLY A 224 -57.83 -0.31 11.78
N ALA A 225 -57.62 0.68 12.66
CA ALA A 225 -56.36 1.43 12.73
C ALA A 225 -56.07 1.81 14.19
N PRO A 226 -55.06 1.23 14.85
CA PRO A 226 -54.55 1.78 16.11
C PRO A 226 -53.73 3.03 15.78
N THR A 227 -54.37 4.19 15.89
CA THR A 227 -53.69 5.49 15.88
C THR A 227 -53.00 5.69 17.24
N SER A 228 -51.82 5.08 17.44
CA SER A 228 -50.90 5.50 18.49
C SER A 228 -50.10 6.71 17.99
N VAL A 229 -50.67 7.90 18.19
CA VAL A 229 -49.91 9.16 18.12
C VAL A 229 -48.94 9.16 19.30
N GLN A 230 -47.69 8.80 19.04
CA GLN A 230 -46.58 9.09 19.94
C GLN A 230 -46.32 10.60 19.87
N ALA A 231 -46.66 11.29 20.95
CA ALA A 231 -46.21 12.65 21.21
C ALA A 231 -44.68 12.66 21.24
N VAL A 232 -44.08 13.39 20.31
CA VAL A 232 -42.65 13.72 20.34
C VAL A 232 -42.44 14.72 21.48
N PRO A 233 -41.70 14.39 22.55
CA PRO A 233 -41.31 15.38 23.52
C PRO A 233 -40.18 16.20 22.91
N GLY A 234 -40.48 17.46 22.58
CA GLY A 234 -39.49 18.42 22.16
C GLY A 234 -38.39 18.56 23.22
N ARG A 235 -37.15 18.62 22.75
CA ARG A 235 -35.97 19.06 23.50
C ARG A 235 -34.83 19.35 22.51
N PRO A 236 -33.83 20.15 22.89
CA PRO A 236 -33.78 21.22 23.89
C PRO A 236 -33.89 22.63 23.26
#